data_AF-A0A0N4VKG1-F1
#
_entry.id   AF-A0A0N4VKG1-F1
#
_cell.length_a   1.000
_cell.length_b   1.000
_cell.length_c   1.000
_cell.angle_alpha   90.00
_cell.angle_beta   90.00
_cell.angle_gamma   90.00
#
_symmetry.space_group_name_H-M   'P 1'
#
loop_
_entity.id
_entity.type
_entity.pdbx_description
1 polymer ?
#
loop_
_entity_poly.entity_id
_entity_poly.type
_entity_poly.pdbx_seq_one_letter_code
_entity_poly.pdbx_strand_id
1 'polypeptide(L)'
;LAVIFVRFSVAKFLHQPHSVQCTSLTVFGDSFSDDGIEVGENSHGFNRNSNGPVWPEYLSRFLGCEKYLNYAHSGAKSNQDNVYFAGWSGLLWQVETFLTTNPSVPTEAADQTKVIENIATAVEQLSSVTDGTIIVMNLVDPSLAPGVRTVEQSEELAEKLSHLVSTTNAKLWNSMYENVRERPRIGLFDLNAAVLDAMKRLNKTTPFTHHRDQVTTRQVYSYAYHDLWNPSTFVHYSVALKLVNFLEDL
;
A
#
# COMPACT_ATOMS: atom_id res chain seq x y z
N LEU A 1 1.72 4.01 3.09
CA LEU A 1 2.35 2.79 3.63
C LEU A 1 1.39 1.63 3.44
N ALA A 2 1.86 0.47 3.01
CA ALA A 2 1.00 -0.72 2.90
C ALA A 2 1.66 -1.93 3.58
N VAL A 3 0.86 -2.72 4.29
CA VAL A 3 1.26 -4.03 4.83
C VAL A 3 0.29 -5.05 4.25
N ILE A 4 0.83 -6.12 3.69
CA ILE A 4 0.05 -7.06 2.89
C ILE A 4 0.30 -8.45 3.39
N PHE A 5 -0.77 -9.22 3.37
CA PHE A 5 -0.76 -10.63 3.65
C PHE A 5 -1.22 -11.41 2.42
N VAL A 6 -0.39 -12.34 1.94
CA VAL A 6 -0.68 -13.22 0.81
C VAL A 6 -0.62 -14.67 1.28
N ARG A 7 -1.75 -15.37 1.26
CA ARG A 7 -1.82 -16.80 1.51
C ARG A 7 -1.82 -17.56 0.20
N PHE A 8 -0.91 -18.52 0.09
CA PHE A 8 -0.83 -19.43 -1.05
C PHE A 8 -1.31 -20.83 -0.65
N SER A 9 -1.92 -21.55 -1.60
CA SER A 9 -2.20 -22.98 -1.43
C SER A 9 -0.92 -23.78 -1.67
N VAL A 10 -0.52 -24.63 -0.70
CA VAL A 10 0.52 -25.63 -0.94
C VAL A 10 -0.11 -26.81 -1.70
N ALA A 11 -0.28 -26.68 -3.00
CA ALA A 11 -0.46 -27.85 -3.86
C ALA A 11 0.92 -28.44 -4.14
N LYS A 12 1.11 -29.72 -3.81
CA LYS A 12 2.34 -30.51 -4.03
C LYS A 12 3.01 -30.14 -5.35
N PHE A 13 4.30 -29.81 -5.26
CA PHE A 13 5.22 -29.60 -6.39
C PHE A 13 4.98 -30.62 -7.51
N LEU A 14 4.22 -30.20 -8.51
CA LEU A 14 4.27 -30.75 -9.85
C LEU A 14 4.83 -29.62 -10.71
N HIS A 15 6.04 -29.85 -11.21
CA HIS A 15 6.78 -28.94 -12.05
C HIS A 15 5.92 -28.44 -13.23
N GLN A 16 5.36 -27.25 -13.08
CA GLN A 16 5.12 -26.32 -14.17
C GLN A 16 5.67 -24.96 -13.73
N PRO A 17 6.41 -24.25 -14.59
CA PRO A 17 6.72 -22.85 -14.32
C PRO A 17 5.40 -22.08 -14.36
N HIS A 18 5.13 -21.25 -13.35
CA HIS A 18 4.01 -20.29 -13.27
C HIS A 18 2.64 -20.76 -12.73
N SER A 19 2.58 -21.48 -11.60
CA SER A 19 1.29 -21.61 -10.89
C SER A 19 1.43 -21.71 -9.37
N VAL A 20 1.77 -20.60 -8.71
CA VAL A 20 1.43 -20.46 -7.30
C VAL A 20 -0.02 -19.97 -7.23
N GLN A 21 -0.95 -20.83 -6.82
CA GLN A 21 -2.35 -20.43 -6.62
C GLN A 21 -2.47 -19.62 -5.33
N CYS A 22 -2.85 -18.35 -5.47
CA CYS A 22 -3.23 -17.51 -4.34
C CYS A 22 -4.60 -17.96 -3.81
N THR A 23 -4.68 -18.32 -2.53
CA THR A 23 -5.98 -18.63 -1.90
C THR A 23 -6.62 -17.40 -1.32
N SER A 24 -5.81 -16.53 -0.72
CA SER A 24 -6.32 -15.31 -0.09
C SER A 24 -5.29 -14.20 -0.19
N LEU A 25 -5.74 -13.02 -0.61
CA LEU A 25 -5.01 -11.77 -0.49
C LEU A 25 -5.72 -10.89 0.54
N THR A 26 -5.06 -10.57 1.64
CA THR A 26 -5.53 -9.60 2.64
C THR A 26 -4.64 -8.38 2.62
N VAL A 27 -5.23 -7.20 2.48
CA VAL A 27 -4.48 -5.93 2.35
C VAL A 27 -4.82 -4.99 3.49
N PHE A 28 -3.78 -4.37 4.06
CA PHE A 28 -3.87 -3.32 5.07
C PHE A 28 -3.11 -2.09 4.57
N GLY A 29 -3.62 -0.90 4.87
CA GLY A 29 -2.95 0.33 4.45
C GLY A 29 -3.86 1.54 4.36
N ASP A 30 -3.46 2.46 3.49
CA ASP A 30 -4.03 3.79 3.34
C ASP A 30 -4.72 3.97 1.97
N SER A 31 -4.86 5.23 1.53
CA SER A 31 -5.47 5.61 0.26
C SER A 31 -4.81 4.99 -0.97
N PHE A 32 -3.54 4.56 -0.88
CA PHE A 32 -2.85 3.89 -1.97
C PHE A 32 -3.37 2.47 -2.22
N SER A 33 -4.04 1.88 -1.24
CA SER A 33 -4.55 0.50 -1.29
C SER A 33 -6.06 0.38 -1.11
N ASP A 34 -6.74 1.43 -0.61
CA ASP A 34 -8.20 1.50 -0.49
C ASP A 34 -8.88 1.30 -1.86
N ASP A 35 -9.71 0.27 -1.97
CA ASP A 35 -10.41 -0.09 -3.21
C ASP A 35 -11.76 0.63 -3.39
N GLY A 36 -12.17 1.44 -2.42
CA GLY A 36 -13.42 2.21 -2.44
C GLY A 36 -14.68 1.37 -2.41
N ILE A 37 -14.61 0.09 -2.04
CA ILE A 37 -15.79 -0.72 -1.80
C ILE A 37 -16.27 -0.41 -0.38
N GLU A 38 -17.52 0.09 -0.27
CA GLU A 38 -18.14 0.41 1.03
C GLU A 38 -18.06 -0.76 2.01
N VAL A 39 -17.98 -0.45 3.30
CA VAL A 39 -17.87 -1.42 4.40
C VAL A 39 -18.87 -2.56 4.25
N GLY A 40 -18.35 -3.76 4.02
CA GLY A 40 -19.09 -5.01 3.86
C GLY A 40 -18.26 -6.21 4.30
N GLU A 41 -18.65 -7.43 3.91
CA GLU A 41 -17.96 -8.65 4.36
C GLU A 41 -16.51 -8.78 3.81
N ASN A 42 -16.21 -8.12 2.68
CA ASN A 42 -14.95 -8.29 1.95
C ASN A 42 -14.12 -7.00 1.78
N SER A 43 -14.65 -5.83 2.15
CA SER A 43 -13.92 -4.55 2.09
C SER A 43 -14.40 -3.59 3.16
N HIS A 44 -13.50 -2.70 3.60
CA HIS A 44 -13.77 -1.66 4.58
C HIS A 44 -13.43 -0.25 4.07
N GLY A 45 -13.25 -0.07 2.76
CA GLY A 45 -12.78 1.18 2.16
C GLY A 45 -13.76 2.37 2.21
N PHE A 46 -13.25 3.57 1.96
CA PHE A 46 -14.07 4.78 1.81
C PHE A 46 -14.33 5.12 0.35
N ASN A 47 -13.25 5.36 -0.39
CA ASN A 47 -13.30 5.74 -1.79
C ASN A 47 -11.99 5.34 -2.45
N ARG A 48 -12.09 4.96 -3.72
CA ARG A 48 -10.92 4.65 -4.52
C ARG A 48 -10.28 5.98 -4.94
N ASN A 49 -9.11 6.27 -4.38
CA ASN A 49 -8.38 7.50 -4.73
C ASN A 49 -7.58 7.32 -6.02
N SER A 50 -8.23 6.86 -7.08
CA SER A 50 -7.61 6.70 -8.38
C SER A 50 -8.67 6.72 -9.48
N ASN A 51 -8.25 6.96 -10.73
CA ASN A 51 -9.13 6.96 -11.91
C ASN A 51 -9.47 5.54 -12.44
N GLY A 52 -9.26 4.51 -11.63
CA GLY A 52 -9.44 3.10 -11.99
C GLY A 52 -8.96 2.20 -10.84
N PRO A 53 -8.87 0.88 -11.04
CA PRO A 53 -8.40 -0.05 -10.02
C PRO A 53 -7.07 0.33 -9.37
N VAL A 54 -6.97 0.09 -8.07
CA VAL A 54 -5.74 0.23 -7.30
C VAL A 54 -4.93 -1.07 -7.34
N TRP A 55 -3.68 -1.00 -6.89
CA TRP A 55 -2.72 -2.09 -7.05
C TRP A 55 -3.20 -3.44 -6.45
N PRO A 56 -3.92 -3.49 -5.30
CA PRO A 56 -4.40 -4.77 -4.75
C PRO A 56 -5.36 -5.51 -5.67
N GLU A 57 -6.23 -4.77 -6.35
CA GLU A 57 -7.22 -5.35 -7.25
C GLU A 57 -6.55 -5.96 -8.48
N TYR A 58 -5.50 -5.30 -9.00
CA TYR A 58 -4.69 -5.86 -10.08
C TYR A 58 -3.91 -7.08 -9.61
N LEU A 59 -3.28 -7.02 -8.43
CA LEU A 59 -2.51 -8.14 -7.89
C LEU A 59 -3.39 -9.37 -7.66
N SER A 60 -4.57 -9.18 -7.05
CA SER A 60 -5.55 -10.25 -6.85
C SER A 60 -5.92 -10.95 -8.17
N ARG A 61 -6.17 -10.16 -9.23
CA ARG A 61 -6.48 -10.67 -10.57
C ARG A 61 -5.30 -11.39 -11.22
N PHE A 62 -4.09 -10.85 -11.12
CA PHE A 62 -2.90 -11.48 -11.70
C PHE A 62 -2.55 -12.81 -11.04
N LEU A 63 -2.70 -12.89 -9.72
CA LEU A 63 -2.44 -14.10 -8.95
C LEU A 63 -3.62 -15.09 -8.96
N GLY A 64 -4.78 -14.69 -9.48
CA GLY A 64 -6.00 -15.49 -9.47
C GLY A 64 -6.48 -15.84 -8.06
N CYS A 65 -6.40 -14.89 -7.12
CA CYS A 65 -6.75 -15.13 -5.72
C CYS A 65 -8.22 -15.52 -5.55
N GLU A 66 -8.51 -16.64 -4.87
CA GLU A 66 -9.88 -17.07 -4.60
C GLU A 66 -10.62 -16.10 -3.66
N LYS A 67 -9.91 -15.59 -2.66
CA LYS A 67 -10.41 -14.61 -1.70
C LYS A 67 -9.59 -13.31 -1.76
N TYR A 68 -10.29 -12.19 -1.76
CA TYR A 68 -9.69 -10.86 -1.67
C TYR A 68 -10.38 -10.09 -0.54
N LEU A 69 -9.60 -9.71 0.46
CA LEU A 69 -10.03 -8.92 1.62
C LEU A 69 -9.22 -7.64 1.69
N ASN A 70 -9.89 -6.50 1.75
CA ASN A 70 -9.22 -5.21 1.83
C ASN A 70 -9.66 -4.42 3.06
N TYR A 71 -8.75 -4.26 4.01
CA TYR A 71 -8.97 -3.46 5.21
C TYR A 71 -8.39 -2.04 5.07
N ALA A 72 -7.76 -1.70 3.93
CA ALA A 72 -7.16 -0.39 3.75
C ALA A 72 -8.22 0.72 3.74
N HIS A 73 -7.94 1.80 4.46
CA HIS A 73 -8.80 2.97 4.51
C HIS A 73 -8.04 4.22 4.10
N SER A 74 -8.66 5.03 3.26
CA SER A 74 -8.18 6.37 2.93
C SER A 74 -7.90 7.19 4.20
N GLY A 75 -6.69 7.74 4.31
CA GLY A 75 -6.26 8.50 5.48
C GLY A 75 -5.81 7.67 6.69
N ALA A 76 -5.72 6.34 6.58
CA ALA A 76 -5.20 5.51 7.67
C ALA A 76 -3.80 5.95 8.10
N LYS A 77 -3.59 6.11 9.41
CA LYS A 77 -2.26 6.27 10.02
C LYS A 77 -1.70 4.90 10.37
N SER A 78 -0.44 4.84 10.83
CA SER A 78 0.15 3.57 11.28
C SER A 78 -0.40 3.06 12.62
N ASN A 79 -1.06 3.92 13.42
CA ASN A 79 -1.65 3.56 14.71
C ASN A 79 -3.13 3.14 14.53
N GLN A 80 -3.98 3.38 15.54
CA GLN A 80 -5.42 3.12 15.48
C GLN A 80 -6.22 4.17 14.68
N ASP A 81 -5.64 5.35 14.45
CA ASP A 81 -6.36 6.53 13.99
C ASP A 81 -6.34 6.72 12.47
N ASN A 82 -7.21 7.62 12.01
CA ASN A 82 -7.20 8.19 10.68
C ASN A 82 -6.66 9.64 10.71
N VAL A 83 -6.30 10.19 9.55
CA VAL A 83 -6.04 11.62 9.37
C VAL A 83 -7.27 12.46 9.73
N TYR A 84 -8.48 11.98 9.45
CA TYR A 84 -9.71 12.76 9.61
C TYR A 84 -10.47 12.51 10.93
N PHE A 85 -10.21 11.39 11.62
CA PHE A 85 -10.91 10.99 12.84
C PHE A 85 -10.04 10.02 13.66
N ALA A 86 -10.40 9.83 14.94
CA ALA A 86 -9.63 9.02 15.88
C ALA A 86 -10.33 7.69 16.23
N GLY A 87 -9.54 6.71 16.67
CA GLY A 87 -10.01 5.47 17.29
C GLY A 87 -10.42 4.35 16.35
N TRP A 88 -10.36 4.55 15.03
CA TRP A 88 -10.58 3.48 14.06
C TRP A 88 -10.00 3.79 12.67
N SER A 89 -9.88 2.75 11.83
CA SER A 89 -9.37 2.73 10.45
C SER A 89 -7.85 2.89 10.24
N GLY A 90 -7.05 3.10 11.29
CA GLY A 90 -5.58 3.05 11.19
C GLY A 90 -5.04 1.62 11.05
N LEU A 91 -3.76 1.45 10.68
CA LEU A 91 -3.15 0.15 10.41
C LEU A 91 -3.29 -0.84 11.59
N LEU A 92 -3.01 -0.41 12.83
CA LEU A 92 -3.17 -1.29 13.99
C LEU A 92 -4.64 -1.68 14.19
N TRP A 93 -5.56 -0.73 14.00
CA TRP A 93 -7.00 -1.02 14.06
C TRP A 93 -7.41 -2.04 13.01
N GLN A 94 -6.90 -1.91 11.78
CA GLN A 94 -7.21 -2.81 10.68
C GLN A 94 -6.70 -4.23 10.97
N VAL A 95 -5.47 -4.37 11.47
CA VAL A 95 -4.89 -5.67 11.85
C VAL A 95 -5.64 -6.27 13.02
N GLU A 96 -5.93 -5.51 14.07
CA GLU A 96 -6.72 -6.01 15.20
C GLU A 96 -8.14 -6.40 14.77
N THR A 97 -8.78 -5.63 13.90
CA THR A 97 -10.11 -5.96 13.35
C THR A 97 -10.06 -7.26 12.54
N PHE A 98 -9.00 -7.49 11.77
CA PHE A 98 -8.79 -8.76 11.09
C PHE A 98 -8.58 -9.94 12.07
N LEU A 99 -7.91 -9.70 13.19
CA LEU A 99 -7.57 -10.73 14.17
C LEU A 99 -8.65 -11.01 15.22
N THR A 100 -9.65 -10.14 15.37
CA THR A 100 -10.58 -10.17 16.51
C THR A 100 -12.05 -10.31 16.11
N THR A 101 -12.85 -10.82 17.06
CA THR A 101 -14.29 -10.53 17.19
C THR A 101 -14.57 -9.35 18.16
N ASN A 102 -13.53 -8.63 18.61
CA ASN A 102 -13.56 -7.43 19.45
C ASN A 102 -12.16 -6.78 19.53
N PRO A 103 -11.92 -5.64 18.83
CA PRO A 103 -10.64 -4.95 18.87
C PRO A 103 -10.48 -4.07 20.12
N SER A 104 -9.26 -3.99 20.64
CA SER A 104 -8.88 -3.13 21.78
C SER A 104 -7.94 -2.01 21.31
N VAL A 105 -8.36 -0.76 21.49
CA VAL A 105 -7.73 0.44 20.93
C VAL A 105 -6.55 0.95 21.79
N PRO A 106 -5.31 0.98 21.27
CA PRO A 106 -4.26 1.87 21.77
C PRO A 106 -4.21 3.21 21.01
N THR A 107 -4.45 4.30 21.73
CA THR A 107 -4.31 5.69 21.25
C THR A 107 -2.85 6.15 21.34
N GLU A 108 -2.32 6.87 20.33
CA GLU A 108 -1.35 8.00 20.48
C GLU A 108 -0.66 8.46 19.18
N ALA A 109 -0.20 9.73 19.17
CA ALA A 109 0.24 10.55 18.04
C ALA A 109 1.68 10.35 17.50
N ALA A 110 1.92 10.98 16.34
CA ALA A 110 2.99 10.78 15.35
C ALA A 110 4.44 11.07 15.79
N ASP A 111 5.24 10.01 15.91
CA ASP A 111 6.70 9.98 15.92
C ASP A 111 7.15 8.94 14.88
N GLN A 112 8.22 9.20 14.11
CA GLN A 112 8.80 8.22 13.17
C GLN A 112 9.09 6.88 13.87
N THR A 113 9.56 6.94 15.12
CA THR A 113 9.87 5.75 15.92
C THR A 113 8.60 4.95 16.17
N LYS A 114 7.53 5.61 16.60
CA LYS A 114 6.20 5.01 16.79
C LYS A 114 5.64 4.43 15.49
N VAL A 115 5.87 5.08 14.34
CA VAL A 115 5.45 4.52 13.05
C VAL A 115 6.09 3.15 12.82
N ILE A 116 7.39 3.03 13.08
CA ILE A 116 8.13 1.77 12.91
C ILE A 116 7.67 0.73 13.94
N GLU A 117 7.50 1.12 15.20
CA GLU A 117 7.01 0.25 16.28
C GLU A 117 5.61 -0.31 15.97
N ASN A 118 4.70 0.52 15.46
CA ASN A 118 3.36 0.09 15.08
C ASN A 118 3.40 -0.92 13.92
N ILE A 119 4.28 -0.71 12.93
CA ILE A 119 4.43 -1.65 11.81
C ILE A 119 5.04 -2.96 12.29
N ALA A 120 6.07 -2.91 13.14
CA ALA A 120 6.67 -4.09 13.73
C ALA A 120 5.63 -4.88 14.55
N THR A 121 4.81 -4.18 15.33
CA THR A 121 3.70 -4.77 16.10
C THR A 121 2.68 -5.44 15.19
N ALA A 122 2.24 -4.76 14.12
CA ALA A 122 1.32 -5.32 13.13
C ALA A 122 1.87 -6.60 12.49
N VAL A 123 3.15 -6.58 12.09
CA VAL A 123 3.82 -7.75 11.49
C VAL A 123 3.99 -8.88 12.49
N GLU A 124 4.29 -8.59 13.76
CA GLU A 124 4.36 -9.60 14.81
C GLU A 124 3.00 -10.26 15.05
N GLN A 125 1.95 -9.46 15.19
CA GLN A 125 0.57 -9.93 15.34
C GLN A 125 0.14 -10.81 14.17
N LEU A 126 0.40 -10.38 12.93
CA LEU A 126 0.09 -11.17 11.73
C LEU A 126 0.92 -12.45 11.65
N SER A 127 2.22 -12.38 11.97
CA SER A 127 3.14 -13.54 11.96
C SER A 127 2.67 -14.65 12.91
N SER A 128 2.03 -14.28 14.02
CA SER A 128 1.57 -15.24 15.04
C SER A 128 0.39 -16.11 14.59
N VAL A 129 -0.37 -15.66 13.59
CA VAL A 129 -1.62 -16.32 13.16
C VAL A 129 -1.58 -16.87 11.74
N THR A 130 -0.49 -16.64 11.01
CA THR A 130 -0.46 -16.89 9.57
C THR A 130 0.51 -17.97 9.11
N ASP A 131 0.06 -18.75 8.13
CA ASP A 131 0.87 -19.71 7.38
C ASP A 131 1.34 -19.17 6.01
N GLY A 132 0.88 -17.98 5.60
CA GLY A 132 1.23 -17.35 4.31
C GLY A 132 2.42 -16.40 4.36
N THR A 133 2.65 -15.71 3.25
CA THR A 133 3.71 -14.72 3.04
C THR A 133 3.23 -13.33 3.42
N ILE A 134 3.98 -12.61 4.27
CA ILE A 134 3.73 -11.22 4.64
C ILE A 134 4.63 -10.33 3.80
N ILE A 135 4.07 -9.38 3.06
CA ILE A 135 4.82 -8.37 2.33
C ILE A 135 4.69 -7.02 3.03
N VAL A 136 5.82 -6.47 3.44
CA VAL A 136 5.90 -5.13 4.01
C VAL A 136 6.36 -4.17 2.93
N MET A 137 5.60 -3.10 2.71
CA MET A 137 5.93 -2.07 1.73
C MET A 137 6.31 -0.77 2.42
N ASN A 138 7.39 -0.15 1.93
CA ASN A 138 7.86 1.14 2.44
C ASN A 138 6.95 2.33 2.00
N LEU A 139 7.28 3.52 2.47
CA LEU A 139 6.53 4.74 2.16
C LEU A 139 6.88 5.25 0.75
N VAL A 140 5.85 5.61 -0.02
CA VAL A 140 5.99 6.37 -1.26
C VAL A 140 6.36 7.81 -0.92
N ASP A 141 7.35 8.38 -1.60
CA ASP A 141 7.75 9.78 -1.45
C ASP A 141 6.76 10.70 -2.21
N PRO A 142 5.95 11.52 -1.50
CA PRO A 142 5.01 12.43 -2.13
C PRO A 142 5.67 13.76 -2.54
N SER A 143 6.98 13.96 -2.34
CA SER A 143 7.67 15.23 -2.61
C SER A 143 7.51 15.73 -4.05
N LEU A 144 7.29 14.81 -5.00
CA LEU A 144 7.07 15.14 -6.41
C LEU A 144 5.59 15.31 -6.80
N ALA A 145 4.66 15.07 -5.88
CA ALA A 145 3.24 15.13 -6.15
C ALA A 145 2.79 16.56 -6.54
N PRO A 146 1.80 16.70 -7.45
CA PRO A 146 1.30 18.01 -7.84
C PRO A 146 0.83 18.86 -6.67
N GLY A 147 0.26 18.26 -5.62
CA GLY A 147 -0.20 18.94 -4.41
C GLY A 147 0.90 19.69 -3.67
N VAL A 148 2.11 19.13 -3.58
CA VAL A 148 3.26 19.80 -2.94
C VAL A 148 3.62 21.10 -3.66
N ARG A 149 3.52 21.09 -5.00
CA ARG A 149 3.81 22.27 -5.84
C ARG A 149 2.80 23.40 -5.68
N THR A 150 1.61 23.10 -5.14
CA THR A 150 0.56 24.12 -4.91
C THR A 150 0.71 24.85 -3.58
N VAL A 151 1.62 24.42 -2.72
CA VAL A 151 1.86 25.01 -1.39
C VAL A 151 2.91 26.12 -1.47
N GLU A 152 2.75 27.18 -0.67
CA GLU A 152 3.81 28.16 -0.47
C GLU A 152 5.08 27.49 0.08
N GLN A 153 6.27 27.88 -0.37
CA GLN A 153 7.53 27.22 -0.01
C GLN A 153 7.59 25.74 -0.42
N SER A 154 7.01 25.40 -1.58
CA SER A 154 6.94 24.02 -2.10
C SER A 154 8.29 23.30 -2.16
N GLU A 155 9.39 24.02 -2.43
CA GLU A 155 10.74 23.43 -2.49
C GLU A 155 11.20 22.93 -1.11
N GLU A 156 11.04 23.77 -0.07
CA GLU A 156 11.36 23.40 1.31
C GLU A 156 10.46 22.26 1.81
N LEU A 157 9.17 22.30 1.47
CA LEU A 157 8.25 21.22 1.79
C LEU A 157 8.65 19.91 1.10
N ALA A 158 9.00 19.96 -0.20
CA ALA A 158 9.44 18.79 -0.94
C ALA A 158 10.72 18.17 -0.35
N GLU A 159 11.70 19.00 0.02
CA GLU A 159 12.93 18.54 0.66
C GLU A 159 12.66 17.89 2.02
N LYS A 160 11.84 18.54 2.87
CA LYS A 160 11.43 17.99 4.17
C LYS A 160 10.71 16.65 4.03
N LEU A 161 9.78 16.54 3.08
CA LEU A 161 9.05 15.30 2.82
C LEU A 161 9.97 14.18 2.34
N SER A 162 10.86 14.47 1.37
CA SER A 162 11.79 13.48 0.84
C SER A 162 12.78 12.99 1.90
N HIS A 163 13.30 13.91 2.72
CA HIS A 163 14.18 13.58 3.85
C HIS A 163 13.44 12.73 4.91
N LEU A 164 12.21 13.09 5.24
CA LEU A 164 11.37 12.33 6.18
C LEU A 164 11.13 10.91 5.67
N VAL A 165 10.68 10.76 4.42
CA VAL A 165 10.38 9.47 3.81
C VAL A 165 11.62 8.59 3.69
N SER A 166 12.73 9.13 3.18
CA SER A 166 13.98 8.37 3.06
C SER A 166 14.50 7.89 4.42
N THR A 167 14.47 8.75 5.43
CA THR A 167 14.89 8.40 6.81
C THR A 167 13.98 7.32 7.40
N THR A 168 12.67 7.46 7.27
CA THR A 168 11.72 6.46 7.77
C THR A 168 11.86 5.12 7.06
N ASN A 169 12.01 5.13 5.73
CA ASN A 169 12.21 3.90 4.95
C ASN A 169 13.50 3.18 5.33
N ALA A 170 14.60 3.92 5.52
CA ALA A 170 15.87 3.33 5.97
C ALA A 170 15.75 2.69 7.35
N LYS A 171 15.11 3.38 8.31
CA LYS A 171 14.88 2.84 9.66
C LYS A 171 13.93 1.64 9.64
N LEU A 172 12.88 1.66 8.82
CA LEU A 172 11.97 0.53 8.65
C LEU A 172 12.72 -0.71 8.14
N TRP A 173 13.52 -0.56 7.08
CA TRP A 173 14.33 -1.67 6.56
C TRP A 173 15.31 -2.22 7.59
N ASN A 174 16.00 -1.37 8.34
CA ASN A 174 16.88 -1.85 9.40
C ASN A 174 16.10 -2.62 10.48
N SER A 175 14.93 -2.12 10.90
CA SER A 175 14.09 -2.77 11.90
C SER A 175 13.48 -4.09 11.41
N MET A 176 13.18 -4.21 10.11
CA MET A 176 12.59 -5.43 9.56
C MET A 176 13.62 -6.46 9.13
N TYR A 177 14.85 -6.05 8.80
CA TYR A 177 15.89 -6.97 8.31
C TYR A 177 16.26 -8.06 9.33
N GLU A 178 16.31 -7.71 10.62
CA GLU A 178 16.53 -8.68 11.69
C GLU A 178 15.38 -9.70 11.79
N ASN A 179 14.13 -9.23 11.65
CA ASN A 179 12.93 -10.07 11.68
C ASN A 179 12.78 -10.98 10.45
N VAL A 180 13.16 -10.49 9.26
CA VAL A 180 13.08 -11.23 7.98
C VAL A 180 14.08 -12.38 7.94
N ARG A 181 15.27 -12.19 8.50
CA ARG A 181 16.33 -13.22 8.51
C ARG A 181 15.92 -14.49 9.25
N GLU A 182 15.09 -14.35 10.29
CA GLU A 182 14.59 -15.47 11.09
C GLU A 182 13.21 -15.98 10.63
N ARG A 183 12.53 -15.23 9.74
CA ARG A 183 11.18 -15.53 9.26
C ARG A 183 11.11 -15.39 7.74
N PRO A 184 11.48 -16.43 6.96
CA PRO A 184 11.57 -16.37 5.49
C PRO A 184 10.24 -16.10 4.77
N ARG A 185 9.12 -16.07 5.51
CA ARG A 185 7.79 -15.72 5.01
C ARG A 185 7.55 -14.21 4.96
N ILE A 186 8.50 -13.37 5.38
CA ILE A 186 8.37 -11.91 5.34
C ILE A 186 9.21 -11.37 4.19
N GLY A 187 8.57 -10.76 3.20
CA GLY A 187 9.22 -10.07 2.08
C GLY A 187 9.18 -8.55 2.25
N LEU A 188 10.27 -7.88 1.92
CA LEU A 188 10.37 -6.43 1.92
C LEU A 188 10.30 -5.90 0.48
N PHE A 189 9.22 -5.20 0.14
CA PHE A 189 9.03 -4.64 -1.20
C PHE A 189 9.24 -3.13 -1.20
N ASP A 190 10.15 -2.64 -2.05
CA ASP A 190 10.40 -1.21 -2.23
C ASP A 190 9.32 -0.58 -3.12
N LEU A 191 8.19 -0.26 -2.48
CA LEU A 191 7.06 0.40 -3.12
C LEU A 191 7.43 1.78 -3.65
N ASN A 192 8.26 2.53 -2.95
CA ASN A 192 8.73 3.84 -3.40
C ASN A 192 9.44 3.73 -4.75
N ALA A 193 10.42 2.82 -4.87
CA ALA A 193 11.13 2.59 -6.11
C ALA A 193 10.19 2.10 -7.22
N ALA A 194 9.24 1.22 -6.90
CA ALA A 194 8.26 0.72 -7.85
C ALA A 194 7.36 1.85 -8.42
N VAL A 195 6.89 2.77 -7.57
CA VAL A 195 6.09 3.93 -7.97
C VAL A 195 6.91 4.91 -8.80
N LEU A 196 8.13 5.24 -8.36
CA LEU A 196 9.00 6.17 -9.10
C LEU A 196 9.33 5.66 -10.51
N ASP A 197 9.58 4.36 -10.65
CA ASP A 197 9.81 3.74 -11.95
C ASP A 197 8.55 3.75 -12.83
N ALA A 198 7.39 3.41 -12.26
CA ALA A 198 6.11 3.44 -12.96
C ALA A 198 5.74 4.86 -13.47
N MET A 199 6.12 5.90 -12.72
CA MET A 199 5.88 7.29 -13.10
C MET A 199 6.89 7.86 -14.09
N LYS A 200 8.01 7.17 -14.38
CA LYS A 200 9.17 7.71 -15.12
C LYS A 200 8.82 8.27 -16.50
N ARG A 201 7.83 7.68 -17.18
CA ARG A 201 7.40 8.07 -18.54
C ARG A 201 6.05 8.79 -18.57
N LEU A 202 5.51 9.13 -17.41
CA LEU A 202 4.20 9.77 -17.28
C LEU A 202 4.36 11.26 -16.93
N ASN A 203 3.32 12.03 -17.22
CA ASN A 203 3.22 13.41 -16.78
C ASN A 203 3.00 13.47 -15.26
N LYS A 204 3.99 14.00 -14.55
CA LYS A 204 4.00 14.15 -13.09
C LYS A 204 3.64 15.57 -12.63
N THR A 205 3.61 16.54 -13.53
CA THR A 205 3.47 17.96 -13.16
C THR A 205 2.02 18.38 -13.05
N THR A 206 1.15 17.85 -13.91
CA THR A 206 -0.27 18.14 -13.89
C THR A 206 -1.04 16.88 -13.56
N PRO A 207 -2.00 16.91 -12.61
CA PRO A 207 -2.88 15.77 -12.37
C PRO A 207 -3.91 15.64 -13.47
N PHE A 208 -4.52 14.46 -13.57
CA PHE A 208 -5.63 14.21 -14.47
C PHE A 208 -6.93 14.84 -13.94
N THR A 209 -7.17 16.12 -14.25
CA THR A 209 -8.45 16.75 -13.93
C THR A 209 -9.49 16.42 -15.01
N HIS A 210 -10.57 15.74 -14.64
CA HIS A 210 -11.69 15.40 -15.53
C HIS A 210 -12.41 16.63 -16.14
N HIS A 211 -12.06 17.85 -15.72
CA HIS A 211 -12.75 19.11 -16.04
C HIS A 211 -12.08 19.95 -17.15
N ARG A 212 -11.36 19.35 -18.08
CA ARG A 212 -10.84 20.08 -19.25
C ARG A 212 -11.69 19.74 -20.48
N ASP A 213 -12.23 20.76 -21.13
CA ASP A 213 -13.17 20.65 -22.27
C ASP A 213 -12.64 19.89 -23.50
N GLN A 214 -11.33 19.56 -23.54
CA GLN A 214 -10.64 18.95 -24.68
C GLN A 214 -9.89 17.65 -24.34
N VAL A 215 -10.27 16.94 -23.27
CA VAL A 215 -9.65 15.65 -22.93
C VAL A 215 -10.15 14.55 -23.85
N THR A 216 -9.25 13.97 -24.64
CA THR A 216 -9.52 12.71 -25.35
C THR A 216 -9.31 11.52 -24.41
N THR A 217 -10.07 10.43 -24.62
CA THR A 217 -9.98 9.20 -23.81
C THR A 217 -8.56 8.61 -23.75
N ARG A 218 -7.71 8.90 -24.76
CA ARG A 218 -6.32 8.42 -24.80
C ARG A 218 -5.35 9.25 -23.97
N GLN A 219 -5.66 10.50 -23.65
CA GLN A 219 -4.76 11.34 -22.87
C GLN A 219 -4.67 10.89 -21.41
N VAL A 220 -5.71 10.21 -20.89
CA VAL A 220 -5.74 9.64 -19.52
C VAL A 220 -4.55 8.71 -19.25
N TYR A 221 -4.08 7.99 -20.27
CA TYR A 221 -2.95 7.06 -20.20
C TYR A 221 -1.58 7.73 -19.97
N SER A 222 -1.50 9.06 -20.08
CA SER A 222 -0.24 9.79 -20.00
C SER A 222 0.01 10.46 -18.64
N TYR A 223 -0.89 10.30 -17.66
CA TYR A 223 -0.82 11.00 -16.37
C TYR A 223 -0.37 10.07 -15.24
N ALA A 224 0.61 10.53 -14.44
CA ALA A 224 1.09 9.81 -13.27
C ALA A 224 0.11 9.90 -12.09
N TYR A 225 -0.64 11.01 -12.01
CA TYR A 225 -1.52 11.32 -10.89
C TYR A 225 -2.97 11.46 -11.35
N HIS A 226 -3.88 10.86 -10.58
CA HIS A 226 -5.32 11.04 -10.72
C HIS A 226 -5.74 12.41 -10.19
N ASP A 227 -5.31 12.76 -8.98
CA ASP A 227 -5.56 14.04 -8.34
C ASP A 227 -4.24 14.68 -7.88
N LEU A 228 -4.27 15.63 -6.95
CA LEU A 228 -3.06 16.30 -6.48
C LEU A 228 -2.07 15.39 -5.72
N TRP A 229 -2.52 14.24 -5.22
CA TRP A 229 -1.77 13.40 -4.29
C TRP A 229 -1.68 11.95 -4.76
N ASN A 230 -2.75 11.43 -5.36
CA ASN A 230 -2.93 10.02 -5.57
C ASN A 230 -2.56 9.59 -6.99
N PRO A 231 -1.80 8.49 -7.16
CA PRO A 231 -1.40 7.99 -8.46
C PRO A 231 -2.56 7.52 -9.33
N SER A 232 -2.34 7.53 -10.64
CA SER A 232 -3.29 6.98 -11.60
C SER A 232 -3.29 5.45 -11.58
N THR A 233 -4.35 4.86 -12.11
CA THR A 233 -4.51 3.40 -12.20
C THR A 233 -3.37 2.73 -13.00
N PHE A 234 -2.70 3.45 -13.90
CA PHE A 234 -1.53 2.94 -14.64
C PHE A 234 -0.31 2.75 -13.77
N VAL A 235 -0.11 3.65 -12.80
CA VAL A 235 0.94 3.49 -11.79
C VAL A 235 0.61 2.26 -10.95
N HIS A 236 -0.63 2.12 -10.49
CA HIS A 236 -1.08 0.97 -9.73
C HIS A 236 -0.92 -0.37 -10.48
N TYR A 237 -1.28 -0.41 -11.76
CA TYR A 237 -1.09 -1.57 -12.63
C TYR A 237 0.40 -1.96 -12.72
N SER A 238 1.28 -0.98 -12.94
CA SER A 238 2.73 -1.23 -13.01
C SER A 238 3.32 -1.70 -11.69
N VAL A 239 2.82 -1.19 -10.56
CA VAL A 239 3.23 -1.65 -9.21
C VAL A 239 2.78 -3.10 -9.00
N ALA A 240 1.55 -3.45 -9.36
CA ALA A 240 1.05 -4.81 -9.26
C ALA A 240 1.86 -5.81 -10.10
N LEU A 241 2.28 -5.44 -11.31
CA LEU A 241 3.17 -6.29 -12.12
C LEU A 241 4.53 -6.52 -11.45
N LYS A 242 5.13 -5.47 -10.88
CA LYS A 242 6.39 -5.60 -10.14
C LYS A 242 6.24 -6.50 -8.90
N LEU A 243 5.07 -6.45 -8.25
CA LEU A 243 4.76 -7.31 -7.11
C LEU A 243 4.61 -8.78 -7.49
N VAL A 244 4.01 -9.08 -8.64
CA VAL A 244 3.96 -10.46 -9.15
C VAL A 244 5.37 -11.00 -9.30
N ASN A 245 6.24 -10.28 -10.01
CA ASN A 245 7.63 -10.69 -10.20
C ASN A 245 8.36 -10.86 -8.86
N PHE A 246 8.18 -9.91 -7.93
CA PHE A 246 8.78 -10.01 -6.60
C PHE A 246 8.31 -11.23 -5.81
N LEU A 247 7.03 -11.60 -5.93
CA LEU A 247 6.48 -12.81 -5.28
C LEU A 247 6.96 -14.10 -5.95
N GLU A 248 7.28 -14.09 -7.24
CA GLU A 248 7.88 -15.23 -7.94
C GLU A 248 9.36 -15.47 -7.56
N ASP A 249 10.05 -14.41 -7.12
CA ASP A 249 11.46 -14.45 -6.72
C ASP A 249 11.68 -14.80 -5.23
N LEU A 250 10.62 -14.85 -4.41
CA LEU A 250 10.65 -15.20 -2.98
C LEU A 250 10.66 -16.72 -2.73
#